data_AF-A0A7C4N187-F1
#
_entry.id   AF-A0A7C4N187-F1
#
_cell.length_a   1.000
_cell.length_b   1.000
_cell.length_c   1.000
_cell.angle_alpha   90.00
_cell.angle_beta   90.00
_cell.angle_gamma   90.00
#
_symmetry.space_group_name_H-M   'P 1'
#
loop_
_entity.id
_entity.type
_entity.pdbx_description
1 polymer ?
#
loop_
_entity_poly.entity_id
_entity_poly.type
_entity_poly.pdbx_seq_one_letter_code
_entity_poly.pdbx_strand_id
1 'polypeptide(L)'
;MSKAAPATPKPVVPPPEPAFNVYFLIAAVLTFLVPILVLPYVLDNAFNTPKTVLMQVGACLMAAAYSIRLFTGRQVSMTRSGVPKLMLLVVLLNFFSFFYTRNYYYTNVAVTMHAAVLLFLYLLSLHLTGKNALWLLILTALSGVLVSLETWFQFYDTSLLFQWMTPGSMVVGTIGNSNYLGAYLLFPVLAFTALIFLFKGRLRWLAGALWVFVFAALLFSRARASWVGVAVAVPGFLCSVMKIYGFSLTATLRSKSRHALVYGLSVLVFIGVLWVIAPQRFHVMMGFSNVTNPETFILRTQKYFQASWWLFKQSPLFGMGLWSYRNMVYEAQAEIDRVQGDFFKAPSEEETKRKTEIWDDLLALPKREFADTDISKKFDWDDPIWAELAKKCLGCGVCSYMCPSCSCFDIQDETTGDL
;
A
#
# COMPACT_ATOMS: atom_id res chain seq x y z
N MET A 1 -15.61 -52.33 36.72
CA MET A 1 -14.56 -52.42 35.68
C MET A 1 -14.47 -51.08 34.97
N SER A 2 -13.56 -50.20 35.42
CA SER A 2 -13.26 -48.93 34.76
C SER A 2 -12.36 -49.22 33.56
N LYS A 3 -12.84 -48.93 32.34
CA LYS A 3 -12.03 -49.07 31.12
C LYS A 3 -10.94 -48.00 31.16
N ALA A 4 -9.69 -48.44 31.29
CA ALA A 4 -8.52 -47.58 31.15
C ALA A 4 -8.56 -46.84 29.82
N ALA A 5 -8.37 -45.51 29.86
CA ALA A 5 -8.26 -44.69 28.67
C ALA A 5 -7.06 -45.16 27.81
N PRO A 6 -7.20 -45.22 26.48
CA PRO A 6 -6.11 -45.63 25.61
C PRO A 6 -4.93 -44.66 25.73
N ALA A 7 -3.71 -45.20 25.71
CA ALA A 7 -2.48 -44.43 25.79
C ALA A 7 -2.45 -43.34 24.70
N THR A 8 -2.13 -42.11 25.11
CA THR A 8 -1.91 -41.00 24.18
C THR A 8 -0.80 -41.39 23.20
N PRO A 9 -1.03 -41.30 21.88
CA PRO A 9 -0.02 -41.64 20.90
C PRO A 9 1.19 -40.73 21.09
N LYS A 10 2.39 -41.34 21.15
CA LYS A 10 3.65 -40.60 21.27
C LYS A 10 3.71 -39.52 20.17
N PRO A 11 4.15 -38.29 20.49
CA PRO A 11 4.28 -37.24 19.48
C PRO A 11 5.22 -37.74 18.38
N VAL A 12 4.66 -37.86 17.17
CA VAL A 12 5.43 -38.19 15.97
C VAL A 12 6.44 -37.07 15.78
N VAL A 13 7.71 -37.38 15.93
CA VAL A 13 8.80 -36.45 15.65
C VAL A 13 8.67 -36.06 14.17
N PRO A 14 8.44 -34.77 13.83
CA PRO A 14 8.31 -34.37 12.45
C PRO A 14 9.61 -34.72 11.71
N PRO A 15 9.53 -35.21 10.46
CA PRO A 15 10.71 -35.50 9.67
C PRO A 15 11.61 -34.25 9.58
N PRO A 16 12.94 -34.41 9.54
CA PRO A 16 13.86 -33.29 9.45
C PRO A 16 13.49 -32.42 8.24
N GLU A 17 13.40 -31.10 8.46
CA GLU A 17 13.12 -30.15 7.38
C GLU A 17 14.19 -30.32 6.27
N PRO A 18 13.79 -30.43 5.00
CA PRO A 18 14.75 -30.55 3.91
C PRO A 18 15.69 -29.35 3.90
N ALA A 19 16.99 -29.59 3.68
CA ALA A 19 18.03 -28.55 3.68
C ALA A 19 17.76 -27.43 2.66
N PHE A 20 16.98 -27.71 1.62
CA PHE A 20 16.56 -26.74 0.61
C PHE A 20 15.04 -26.74 0.44
N ASN A 21 14.44 -25.57 0.64
CA ASN A 21 13.00 -25.34 0.49
C ASN A 21 12.76 -24.37 -0.68
N VAL A 22 12.40 -24.93 -1.84
CA VAL A 22 12.13 -24.13 -3.05
C VAL A 22 11.03 -23.09 -2.85
N TYR A 23 10.02 -23.39 -2.04
CA TYR A 23 8.93 -22.46 -1.74
C TYR A 23 9.42 -21.28 -0.92
N PHE A 24 10.29 -21.52 0.05
CA PHE A 24 10.95 -20.44 0.79
C PHE A 24 11.84 -19.60 -0.13
N LEU A 25 12.63 -20.21 -1.01
CA LEU A 25 13.47 -19.47 -1.95
C LEU A 25 12.64 -18.54 -2.84
N ILE A 26 11.58 -19.06 -3.47
CA ILE A 26 10.70 -18.26 -4.32
C ILE A 26 10.06 -17.14 -3.50
N ALA A 27 9.51 -17.45 -2.32
CA ALA A 27 8.90 -16.46 -1.44
C ALA A 27 9.89 -15.36 -1.03
N ALA A 28 11.10 -15.74 -0.64
CA ALA A 28 12.17 -14.82 -0.25
C ALA A 28 12.54 -13.86 -1.39
N VAL A 29 12.71 -14.39 -2.60
CA VAL A 29 12.99 -13.59 -3.81
C VAL A 29 11.85 -12.62 -4.09
N LEU A 30 10.60 -13.09 -4.07
CA LEU A 30 9.44 -12.23 -4.32
C LEU A 30 9.30 -11.13 -3.27
N THR A 31 9.37 -11.47 -1.98
CA THR A 31 9.25 -10.51 -0.87
C THR A 31 10.30 -9.40 -0.95
N PHE A 32 11.50 -9.74 -1.40
CA PHE A 32 12.59 -8.78 -1.50
C PHE A 32 12.56 -7.97 -2.81
N LEU A 33 12.37 -8.63 -3.96
CA LEU A 33 12.47 -7.98 -5.27
C LEU A 33 11.20 -7.23 -5.68
N VAL A 34 10.01 -7.76 -5.39
CA VAL A 34 8.74 -7.15 -5.86
C VAL A 34 8.63 -5.69 -5.42
N PRO A 35 8.89 -5.32 -4.16
CA PRO A 35 8.71 -3.93 -3.73
C PRO A 35 9.70 -2.96 -4.38
N ILE A 36 10.90 -3.42 -4.77
CA ILE A 36 11.96 -2.58 -5.35
C ILE A 36 12.00 -2.60 -6.88
N LEU A 37 11.33 -3.56 -7.53
CA LEU A 37 11.35 -3.73 -8.97
C LEU A 37 10.62 -2.58 -9.67
N VAL A 38 11.36 -1.78 -10.44
CA VAL A 38 10.81 -0.74 -11.32
C VAL A 38 11.49 -0.88 -12.68
N LEU A 39 10.69 -0.97 -13.74
CA LEU A 39 11.18 -1.08 -15.11
C LEU A 39 10.68 0.12 -15.90
N PRO A 40 11.39 1.26 -15.85
CA PRO A 40 11.10 2.37 -16.73
C PRO A 40 11.31 1.92 -18.17
N TYR A 41 10.49 2.42 -19.10
CA TYR A 41 10.64 2.20 -20.56
C TYR A 41 10.22 0.84 -21.12
N VAL A 42 9.90 -0.15 -20.29
CA VAL A 42 9.52 -1.50 -20.78
C VAL A 42 8.01 -1.71 -20.81
N LEU A 43 7.23 -0.98 -19.99
CA LEU A 43 5.80 -1.25 -19.76
C LEU A 43 5.01 0.05 -19.52
N ASP A 44 3.72 0.03 -19.89
CA ASP A 44 2.78 1.17 -19.74
C ASP A 44 2.64 1.66 -18.29
N ASN A 45 2.88 0.77 -17.32
CA ASN A 45 3.03 1.13 -15.91
C ASN A 45 4.35 0.59 -15.36
N ALA A 46 5.37 1.44 -15.35
CA ALA A 46 6.74 1.11 -14.92
C ALA A 46 6.83 0.61 -13.46
N PHE A 47 5.85 0.94 -12.63
CA PHE A 47 5.82 0.56 -11.22
C PHE A 47 5.01 -0.71 -10.97
N ASN A 48 3.76 -0.80 -11.41
CA ASN A 48 2.86 -1.87 -11.01
C ASN A 48 3.01 -3.12 -11.88
N THR A 49 3.12 -2.96 -13.20
CA THR A 49 3.11 -4.11 -14.12
C THR A 49 4.27 -5.08 -13.88
N PRO A 50 5.55 -4.63 -13.73
CA PRO A 50 6.65 -5.54 -13.43
C PRO A 50 6.42 -6.35 -12.14
N LYS A 51 5.86 -5.70 -11.12
CA LYS A 51 5.60 -6.29 -9.80
C LYS A 51 4.53 -7.37 -9.90
N THR A 52 3.41 -7.07 -10.55
CA THR A 52 2.31 -8.02 -10.76
C THR A 52 2.78 -9.23 -11.56
N VAL A 53 3.52 -9.01 -12.65
CA VAL A 53 4.08 -10.10 -13.47
C VAL A 53 5.02 -10.98 -12.64
N LEU A 54 5.98 -10.39 -11.91
CA LEU A 54 6.90 -11.16 -11.08
C LEU A 54 6.17 -11.97 -10.00
N MET A 55 5.15 -11.39 -9.35
CA MET A 55 4.31 -12.09 -8.38
C MET A 55 3.58 -13.28 -9.00
N GLN A 56 2.97 -13.11 -10.18
CA GLN A 56 2.25 -14.17 -10.89
C GLN A 56 3.20 -15.28 -11.33
N VAL A 57 4.35 -14.94 -11.92
CA VAL A 57 5.39 -15.90 -12.30
C VAL A 57 5.85 -16.70 -11.08
N GLY A 58 6.08 -16.04 -9.94
CA GLY A 58 6.44 -16.70 -8.70
C GLY A 58 5.38 -17.69 -8.20
N ALA A 59 4.11 -17.30 -8.22
CA ALA A 59 2.99 -18.20 -7.88
C ALA A 59 2.91 -19.40 -8.83
N CYS A 60 3.06 -19.18 -10.14
CA CYS A 60 3.10 -20.25 -11.14
C CYS A 60 4.28 -21.20 -10.94
N LEU A 61 5.47 -20.70 -10.60
CA LEU A 61 6.65 -21.53 -10.31
C LEU A 61 6.45 -22.39 -9.06
N MET A 62 5.84 -21.84 -7.99
CA MET A 62 5.49 -22.61 -6.80
C MET A 62 4.46 -23.69 -7.14
N ALA A 63 3.46 -23.37 -7.96
CA ALA A 63 2.45 -24.33 -8.42
C ALA A 63 3.08 -25.44 -9.26
N ALA A 64 3.99 -25.11 -10.18
CA ALA A 64 4.71 -26.09 -10.99
C ALA A 64 5.56 -27.01 -10.12
N ALA A 65 6.29 -26.47 -9.13
CA ALA A 65 7.06 -27.27 -8.18
C ALA A 65 6.17 -28.22 -7.36
N TYR A 66 4.97 -27.77 -6.98
CA TYR A 66 3.98 -28.60 -6.29
C TYR A 66 3.45 -29.72 -7.19
N SER A 67 3.06 -29.40 -8.42
CA SER A 67 2.56 -30.36 -9.41
C SER A 67 3.60 -31.41 -9.77
N ILE A 68 4.86 -31.04 -9.97
CA ILE A 68 5.96 -31.98 -10.24
C ILE A 68 6.10 -32.98 -9.09
N ARG A 69 5.99 -32.55 -7.82
CA ARG A 69 6.03 -33.46 -6.68
C ARG A 69 4.85 -34.42 -6.65
N LEU A 70 3.66 -33.93 -6.98
CA LEU A 70 2.44 -34.74 -7.08
C LEU A 70 2.59 -35.82 -8.17
N PHE A 71 3.02 -35.45 -9.37
CA PHE A 71 3.18 -36.37 -10.49
C PHE A 71 4.36 -37.34 -10.35
N THR A 72 5.37 -37.00 -9.55
CA THR A 72 6.49 -37.91 -9.24
C THR A 72 6.17 -38.89 -8.10
N GLY A 73 4.91 -38.95 -7.64
CA GLY A 73 4.46 -39.89 -6.62
C GLY A 73 4.98 -39.59 -5.21
N ARG A 74 5.54 -38.41 -4.97
CA ARG A 74 5.96 -38.00 -3.62
C ARG A 74 4.74 -37.66 -2.79
N GLN A 75 4.75 -38.03 -1.51
CA GLN A 75 3.69 -37.64 -0.58
C GLN A 75 3.55 -36.13 -0.54
N VAL A 76 2.33 -35.66 -0.78
CA VAL A 76 1.99 -34.24 -0.78
C VAL A 76 1.41 -33.90 0.59
N SER A 77 1.94 -32.84 1.20
CA SER A 77 1.47 -32.38 2.49
C SER A 77 0.08 -31.77 2.31
N MET A 78 -0.90 -32.22 3.10
CA MET A 78 -2.19 -31.55 3.21
C MET A 78 -2.24 -30.84 4.56
N THR A 79 -2.51 -29.53 4.55
CA THR A 79 -2.56 -28.75 5.79
C THR A 79 -3.77 -29.19 6.64
N ARG A 80 -3.55 -29.37 7.94
CA ARG A 80 -4.63 -29.50 8.93
C ARG A 80 -5.05 -28.14 9.51
N SER A 81 -4.46 -27.04 9.04
CA SER A 81 -4.75 -25.70 9.53
C SER A 81 -6.14 -25.21 9.07
N GLY A 82 -6.67 -24.18 9.75
CA GLY A 82 -7.88 -23.49 9.32
C GLY A 82 -7.71 -22.62 8.06
N VAL A 83 -6.47 -22.46 7.55
CA VAL A 83 -6.16 -21.54 6.44
C VAL A 83 -6.94 -21.87 5.16
N PRO A 84 -7.03 -23.13 4.69
CA PRO A 84 -7.83 -23.44 3.49
C PRO A 84 -9.31 -23.12 3.65
N LYS A 85 -9.87 -23.25 4.86
CA LYS A 85 -11.27 -22.89 5.12
C LYS A 85 -11.47 -21.38 5.00
N LEU A 86 -10.55 -20.59 5.54
CA LEU A 86 -10.56 -19.13 5.38
C LEU A 86 -10.39 -18.74 3.91
N MET A 87 -9.49 -19.40 3.19
CA MET A 87 -9.30 -19.17 1.75
C MET A 87 -10.54 -19.51 0.94
N LEU A 88 -11.23 -20.62 1.25
CA LEU A 88 -12.49 -20.98 0.61
C LEU A 88 -13.57 -19.92 0.87
N LEU A 89 -13.64 -19.40 2.10
CA LEU A 89 -14.53 -18.27 2.41
C LEU A 89 -14.19 -17.04 1.55
N VAL A 90 -12.91 -16.70 1.41
CA VAL A 90 -12.48 -15.59 0.54
C VAL A 90 -12.87 -15.85 -0.92
N VAL A 91 -12.69 -17.07 -1.43
CA VAL A 91 -13.12 -17.44 -2.78
C VAL A 91 -14.63 -17.28 -2.94
N LEU A 92 -15.43 -17.76 -1.97
CA LEU A 92 -16.89 -17.62 -1.98
C LEU A 92 -17.34 -16.16 -1.94
N LEU A 93 -16.71 -15.33 -1.11
CA LEU A 93 -17.00 -13.89 -1.05
C LEU A 93 -16.68 -13.18 -2.38
N ASN A 94 -15.61 -13.61 -3.06
CA ASN A 94 -15.23 -13.05 -4.36
C ASN A 94 -16.05 -13.62 -5.52
N PHE A 95 -16.57 -14.85 -5.43
CA PHE A 95 -17.36 -15.48 -6.49
C PHE A 95 -18.56 -14.62 -6.88
N PHE A 96 -19.28 -14.07 -5.89
CA PHE A 96 -20.41 -13.20 -6.16
C PHE A 96 -20.01 -11.88 -6.85
N SER A 97 -18.77 -11.43 -6.67
CA SER A 97 -18.26 -10.25 -7.37
C SER A 97 -18.11 -10.47 -8.88
N PHE A 98 -18.16 -11.70 -9.39
CA PHE A 98 -18.14 -11.92 -10.84
C PHE A 98 -19.46 -11.56 -11.52
N PHE A 99 -20.60 -11.78 -10.85
CA PHE A 99 -21.92 -11.50 -11.44
C PHE A 99 -22.23 -10.02 -11.63
N TYR A 100 -21.51 -9.13 -10.93
CA TYR A 100 -21.74 -7.69 -10.97
C TYR A 100 -20.60 -6.92 -11.66
N THR A 101 -19.75 -7.62 -12.40
CA THR A 101 -18.66 -7.00 -13.17
C THR A 101 -19.21 -6.24 -14.38
N ARG A 102 -18.82 -4.97 -14.54
CA ARG A 102 -19.08 -4.19 -15.77
C ARG A 102 -17.90 -4.14 -16.74
N ASN A 103 -16.67 -4.13 -16.23
CA ASN A 103 -15.46 -4.07 -17.05
C ASN A 103 -14.72 -5.43 -17.04
N TYR A 104 -14.76 -6.13 -18.18
CA TYR A 104 -14.18 -7.45 -18.34
C TYR A 104 -12.66 -7.46 -18.16
N TYR A 105 -11.97 -6.44 -18.67
CA TYR A 105 -10.51 -6.34 -18.58
C TYR A 105 -10.04 -6.22 -17.13
N TYR A 106 -10.57 -5.26 -16.36
CA TYR A 106 -10.17 -5.09 -14.96
C TYR A 106 -10.57 -6.26 -14.09
N THR A 107 -11.69 -6.92 -14.38
CA THR A 107 -12.06 -8.13 -13.68
C THR A 107 -11.09 -9.26 -13.96
N ASN A 108 -10.65 -9.47 -15.21
CA ASN A 108 -9.62 -10.48 -15.49
C ASN A 108 -8.30 -10.19 -14.76
N VAL A 109 -7.87 -8.94 -14.75
CA VAL A 109 -6.67 -8.52 -13.99
C VAL A 109 -6.87 -8.80 -12.49
N ALA A 110 -8.03 -8.44 -11.93
CA ALA A 110 -8.33 -8.70 -10.53
C ALA A 110 -8.38 -10.21 -10.22
N VAL A 111 -9.09 -11.01 -11.02
CA VAL A 111 -9.19 -12.48 -10.88
C VAL A 111 -7.80 -13.10 -10.84
N THR A 112 -6.96 -12.75 -11.82
CA THR A 112 -5.63 -13.35 -11.95
C THR A 112 -4.73 -12.97 -10.78
N MET A 113 -4.79 -11.72 -10.30
CA MET A 113 -4.09 -11.30 -9.08
C MET A 113 -4.61 -12.02 -7.83
N HIS A 114 -5.94 -12.09 -7.65
CA HIS A 114 -6.55 -12.78 -6.50
C HIS A 114 -6.22 -14.26 -6.49
N ALA A 115 -6.31 -14.94 -7.64
CA ALA A 115 -5.95 -16.34 -7.77
C ALA A 115 -4.46 -16.58 -7.47
N ALA A 116 -3.56 -15.73 -8.00
CA ALA A 116 -2.14 -15.82 -7.73
C ALA A 116 -1.82 -15.62 -6.23
N VAL A 117 -2.43 -14.63 -5.58
CA VAL A 117 -2.23 -14.36 -4.15
C VAL A 117 -2.78 -15.48 -3.28
N LEU A 118 -3.98 -16.00 -3.60
CA LEU A 118 -4.54 -17.14 -2.88
C LEU A 118 -3.63 -18.37 -3.04
N LEU A 119 -3.26 -18.71 -4.27
CA LEU A 119 -2.36 -19.84 -4.52
C LEU A 119 -1.03 -19.69 -3.77
N PHE A 120 -0.45 -18.49 -3.79
CA PHE A 120 0.75 -18.17 -3.04
C PHE A 120 0.56 -18.39 -1.53
N LEU A 121 -0.49 -17.83 -0.93
CA LEU A 121 -0.80 -18.00 0.50
C LEU A 121 -1.02 -19.47 0.88
N TYR A 122 -1.72 -20.24 0.04
CA TYR A 122 -1.93 -21.68 0.27
C TYR A 122 -0.60 -22.43 0.31
N LEU A 123 0.24 -22.25 -0.70
CA LEU A 123 1.53 -22.94 -0.81
C LEU A 123 2.50 -22.49 0.30
N LEU A 124 2.47 -21.22 0.70
CA LEU A 124 3.23 -20.77 1.86
C LEU A 124 2.76 -21.46 3.14
N SER A 125 1.45 -21.56 3.36
CA SER A 125 0.88 -22.18 4.57
C SER A 125 1.22 -23.67 4.70
N LEU A 126 1.51 -24.34 3.58
CA LEU A 126 1.89 -25.75 3.53
C LEU A 126 3.39 -25.99 3.77
N HIS A 127 4.22 -25.05 3.32
CA HIS A 127 5.65 -25.29 3.16
C HIS A 127 6.55 -24.37 3.96
N LEU A 128 6.04 -23.31 4.59
CA LEU A 128 6.81 -22.49 5.51
C LEU A 128 6.41 -22.74 6.96
N THR A 129 7.33 -23.34 7.71
CA THR A 129 7.23 -23.54 9.16
C THR A 129 8.49 -23.06 9.86
N GLY A 130 8.36 -22.79 11.17
CA GLY A 130 9.50 -22.53 12.06
C GLY A 130 10.45 -21.44 11.57
N LYS A 131 11.68 -21.84 11.25
CA LYS A 131 12.78 -20.92 10.90
C LYS A 131 12.55 -20.19 9.57
N ASN A 132 11.96 -20.86 8.58
CA ASN A 132 11.71 -20.25 7.26
C ASN A 132 10.70 -19.10 7.35
N ALA A 133 9.68 -19.23 8.20
CA ALA A 133 8.71 -18.17 8.45
C ALA A 133 9.36 -16.95 9.14
N LEU A 134 10.26 -17.17 10.10
CA LEU A 134 11.03 -16.10 10.73
C LEU A 134 11.92 -15.37 9.72
N TRP A 135 12.61 -16.09 8.84
CA TRP A 135 13.41 -15.48 7.78
C TRP A 135 12.57 -14.65 6.81
N LEU A 136 11.40 -15.16 6.41
CA LEU A 136 10.49 -14.40 5.54
C LEU A 136 9.99 -13.11 6.21
N LEU A 137 9.72 -13.15 7.52
CA LEU A 137 9.39 -11.97 8.31
C LEU A 137 10.54 -10.94 8.33
N ILE A 138 11.78 -11.42 8.50
CA ILE A 138 12.98 -10.56 8.44
C ILE A 138 13.12 -9.93 7.06
N LEU A 139 12.98 -10.72 5.99
CA LEU A 139 13.05 -10.22 4.61
C LEU A 139 11.96 -9.19 4.31
N THR A 140 10.75 -9.39 4.84
CA THR A 140 9.65 -8.42 4.73
C THR A 140 10.03 -7.09 5.38
N ALA A 141 10.61 -7.14 6.58
CA ALA A 141 11.07 -5.95 7.29
C ALA A 141 12.22 -5.24 6.53
N LEU A 142 13.23 -5.99 6.08
CA LEU A 142 14.37 -5.45 5.33
C LEU A 142 13.97 -4.86 3.98
N SER A 143 13.02 -5.49 3.27
CA SER A 143 12.45 -4.94 2.03
C SER A 143 11.81 -3.57 2.28
N GLY A 144 11.09 -3.42 3.40
CA GLY A 144 10.58 -2.12 3.82
C GLY A 144 11.64 -1.06 4.11
N VAL A 145 12.83 -1.45 4.59
CA VAL A 145 13.96 -0.52 4.78
C VAL A 145 14.45 0.00 3.43
N LEU A 146 14.55 -0.85 2.40
CA LEU A 146 14.99 -0.43 1.07
C LEU A 146 14.00 0.54 0.42
N VAL A 147 12.71 0.24 0.49
CA VAL A 147 11.67 1.15 0.00
C VAL A 147 11.67 2.46 0.79
N SER A 148 11.91 2.39 2.10
CA SER A 148 12.05 3.58 2.96
C SER A 148 13.28 4.40 2.59
N LEU A 149 14.42 3.78 2.31
CA LEU A 149 15.64 4.48 1.87
C LEU A 149 15.35 5.31 0.62
N GLU A 150 14.78 4.69 -0.41
CA GLU A 150 14.35 5.42 -1.60
C GLU A 150 13.40 6.56 -1.24
N THR A 151 12.38 6.30 -0.41
CA THR A 151 11.44 7.34 0.07
C THR A 151 12.17 8.52 0.71
N TRP A 152 13.17 8.27 1.55
CA TRP A 152 13.98 9.30 2.18
C TRP A 152 14.77 10.12 1.17
N PHE A 153 15.42 9.49 0.18
CA PHE A 153 16.12 10.21 -0.90
C PHE A 153 15.16 11.13 -1.67
N GLN A 154 13.96 10.65 -1.99
CA GLN A 154 12.94 11.43 -2.70
C GLN A 154 12.50 12.68 -1.93
N PHE A 155 12.56 12.64 -0.60
CA PHE A 155 12.30 13.82 0.23
C PHE A 155 13.36 14.92 0.08
N TYR A 156 14.60 14.54 -0.23
CA TYR A 156 15.69 15.48 -0.54
C TYR A 156 15.78 15.79 -2.04
N ASP A 157 14.70 15.55 -2.80
CA ASP A 157 14.67 15.79 -4.25
C ASP A 157 15.75 15.00 -5.02
N THR A 158 16.13 13.83 -4.48
CA THR A 158 17.09 12.89 -5.07
C THR A 158 16.47 11.50 -5.16
N SER A 159 17.09 10.59 -5.90
CA SER A 159 16.63 9.20 -5.95
C SER A 159 17.82 8.28 -6.19
N LEU A 160 17.79 7.09 -5.58
CA LEU A 160 18.79 6.05 -5.86
C LEU A 160 18.48 5.31 -7.16
N LEU A 161 17.20 5.19 -7.50
CA LEU A 161 16.71 4.32 -8.57
C LEU A 161 16.16 5.07 -9.78
N PHE A 162 15.72 6.32 -9.59
CA PHE A 162 15.07 7.14 -10.62
C PHE A 162 16.00 8.27 -11.05
N GLN A 163 16.64 8.11 -12.19
CA GLN A 163 17.47 9.16 -12.79
C GLN A 163 16.65 10.33 -13.35
N TRP A 164 15.34 10.14 -13.55
CA TRP A 164 14.43 11.16 -14.11
C TRP A 164 13.59 11.90 -13.05
N MET A 165 13.91 11.77 -11.76
CA MET A 165 13.21 12.51 -10.72
C MET A 165 13.55 14.01 -10.81
N THR A 166 12.52 14.86 -10.74
CA THR A 166 12.67 16.31 -10.71
C THR A 166 12.49 16.85 -9.28
N PRO A 167 13.17 17.94 -8.89
CA PRO A 167 12.92 18.57 -7.61
C PRO A 167 11.45 18.96 -7.41
N GLY A 168 10.91 18.70 -6.23
CA GLY A 168 9.50 18.93 -5.91
C GLY A 168 8.55 17.80 -6.33
N SER A 169 9.03 16.73 -6.97
CA SER A 169 8.21 15.56 -7.31
C SER A 169 7.52 14.93 -6.09
N MET A 170 6.37 14.30 -6.31
CA MET A 170 5.66 13.56 -5.27
C MET A 170 6.49 12.38 -4.78
N VAL A 171 6.45 12.13 -3.47
CA VAL A 171 7.18 11.02 -2.87
C VAL A 171 6.35 9.74 -2.98
N VAL A 172 6.87 8.79 -3.75
CA VAL A 172 6.19 7.55 -4.15
C VAL A 172 7.02 6.29 -3.86
N GLY A 173 8.26 6.46 -3.38
CA GLY A 173 9.23 5.38 -3.21
C GLY A 173 9.39 4.59 -4.51
N THR A 174 9.55 3.29 -4.39
CA THR A 174 9.54 2.33 -5.52
C THR A 174 8.14 1.80 -5.86
N ILE A 175 7.11 2.31 -5.18
CA ILE A 175 5.73 1.83 -5.32
C ILE A 175 4.96 2.61 -6.39
N GLY A 176 5.35 3.84 -6.69
CA GLY A 176 4.76 4.65 -7.77
C GLY A 176 3.49 5.41 -7.39
N ASN A 177 2.99 5.23 -6.16
CA ASN A 177 1.87 6.00 -5.62
C ASN A 177 2.05 6.20 -4.11
N SER A 178 1.84 7.42 -3.61
CA SER A 178 2.08 7.74 -2.20
C SER A 178 1.11 7.03 -1.23
N ASN A 179 -0.15 6.83 -1.62
CA ASN A 179 -1.11 6.09 -0.81
C ASN A 179 -0.76 4.60 -0.76
N TYR A 180 -0.38 4.02 -1.90
CA TYR A 180 0.06 2.62 -1.95
C TYR A 180 1.41 2.41 -1.25
N LEU A 181 2.31 3.40 -1.31
CA LEU A 181 3.55 3.40 -0.54
C LEU A 181 3.25 3.30 0.96
N GLY A 182 2.38 4.16 1.48
CA GLY A 182 1.99 4.09 2.89
C GLY A 182 1.29 2.78 3.25
N ALA A 183 0.43 2.25 2.37
CA ALA A 183 -0.22 0.95 2.57
C ALA A 183 0.79 -0.20 2.60
N TYR A 184 1.80 -0.17 1.74
CA TYR A 184 2.90 -1.12 1.73
C TYR A 184 3.72 -1.02 3.02
N LEU A 185 4.21 0.17 3.39
CA LEU A 185 5.08 0.40 4.54
C LEU A 185 4.42 0.03 5.89
N LEU A 186 3.08 0.00 5.96
CA LEU A 186 2.35 -0.51 7.13
C LEU A 186 2.79 -1.95 7.48
N PHE A 187 2.98 -2.81 6.48
CA PHE A 187 3.33 -4.22 6.73
C PHE A 187 4.76 -4.40 7.27
N PRO A 188 5.82 -3.78 6.70
CA PRO A 188 7.15 -3.77 7.30
C PRO A 188 7.19 -3.16 8.71
N VAL A 189 6.41 -2.11 9.00
CA VAL A 189 6.29 -1.55 10.37
C VAL A 189 5.75 -2.61 11.33
N LEU A 190 4.71 -3.36 10.94
CA LEU A 190 4.19 -4.47 11.74
C LEU A 190 5.20 -5.62 11.85
N ALA A 191 5.94 -5.92 10.78
CA ALA A 191 7.00 -6.93 10.80
C ALA A 191 8.11 -6.55 11.80
N PHE A 192 8.58 -5.30 11.79
CA PHE A 192 9.54 -4.81 12.77
C PHE A 192 8.96 -4.83 14.19
N THR A 193 7.68 -4.48 14.37
CA THR A 193 7.01 -4.61 15.66
C THR A 193 7.15 -6.04 16.18
N ALA A 194 6.85 -7.05 15.35
CA ALA A 194 7.02 -8.45 15.73
C ALA A 194 8.50 -8.81 16.01
N LEU A 195 9.45 -8.35 15.19
CA LEU A 195 10.88 -8.62 15.38
C LEU A 195 11.44 -8.01 16.67
N ILE A 196 10.95 -6.85 17.12
CA ILE A 196 11.34 -6.26 18.41
C ILE A 196 11.00 -7.21 19.55
N PHE A 197 9.85 -7.91 19.49
CA PHE A 197 9.48 -8.92 20.48
C PHE A 197 10.32 -10.20 20.35
N LEU A 198 10.53 -10.68 19.13
CA LEU A 198 11.21 -11.95 18.87
C LEU A 198 12.73 -11.89 19.13
N PHE A 199 13.37 -10.76 18.78
CA PHE A 199 14.81 -10.58 18.98
C PHE A 199 15.17 -10.25 20.42
N LYS A 200 16.42 -10.54 20.79
CA LYS A 200 17.01 -10.28 22.10
C LYS A 200 18.30 -9.46 21.94
N GLY A 201 18.71 -8.75 23.00
CA GLY A 201 19.97 -8.01 23.02
C GLY A 201 20.06 -6.90 21.96
N ARG A 202 21.23 -6.78 21.29
CA ARG A 202 21.51 -5.73 20.30
C ARG A 202 20.61 -5.77 19.07
N LEU A 203 20.17 -6.95 18.64
CA LEU A 203 19.30 -7.10 17.47
C LEU A 203 17.91 -6.48 17.69
N ARG A 204 17.41 -6.51 18.92
CA ARG A 204 16.16 -5.81 19.29
C ARG A 204 16.30 -4.29 19.12
N TRP A 205 17.45 -3.74 19.49
CA TRP A 205 17.74 -2.32 19.34
C TRP A 205 17.82 -1.91 17.88
N LEU A 206 18.52 -2.69 17.07
CA LEU A 206 18.59 -2.47 15.63
C LEU A 206 17.19 -2.52 14.99
N ALA A 207 16.37 -3.52 15.34
CA ALA A 207 14.99 -3.61 14.87
C ALA A 207 14.15 -2.41 15.31
N GLY A 208 14.33 -1.90 16.54
CA GLY A 208 13.67 -0.69 17.02
C GLY A 208 14.09 0.58 16.27
N ALA A 209 15.39 0.76 16.00
CA ALA A 209 15.88 1.89 15.21
C ALA A 209 15.36 1.85 13.77
N LEU A 210 15.40 0.68 13.13
CA LEU A 210 14.85 0.48 11.78
C LEU A 210 13.33 0.65 11.75
N TRP A 211 12.62 0.25 12.81
CA TRP A 211 11.19 0.52 12.95
C TRP A 211 10.90 2.02 12.88
N VAL A 212 11.64 2.86 13.61
CA VAL A 212 11.44 4.32 13.59
C VAL A 212 11.79 4.89 12.21
N PHE A 213 12.87 4.40 11.59
CA PHE A 213 13.27 4.81 10.24
C PHE A 213 12.18 4.54 9.19
N VAL A 214 11.60 3.33 9.20
CA VAL A 214 10.51 2.94 8.29
C VAL A 214 9.21 3.66 8.64
N PHE A 215 8.90 3.82 9.93
CA PHE A 215 7.71 4.56 10.37
C PHE A 215 7.76 6.03 9.95
N ALA A 216 8.93 6.67 10.03
CA ALA A 216 9.12 8.02 9.51
C ALA A 216 8.84 8.08 7.99
N ALA A 217 9.38 7.15 7.19
CA ALA A 217 9.07 7.03 5.77
C ALA A 217 7.57 6.79 5.48
N LEU A 218 6.86 6.09 6.38
CA LEU A 218 5.41 5.93 6.30
C LEU A 218 4.67 7.25 6.56
N LEU A 219 5.08 8.04 7.54
CA LEU A 219 4.52 9.38 7.77
C LEU A 219 4.73 10.27 6.54
N PHE A 220 5.92 10.19 5.98
CA PHE A 220 6.37 10.89 4.79
C PHE A 220 5.49 10.59 3.56
N SER A 221 4.95 9.37 3.42
CA SER A 221 4.01 9.02 2.34
C SER A 221 2.70 9.82 2.32
N ARG A 222 2.34 10.51 3.42
CA ARG A 222 1.05 11.20 3.62
C ARG A 222 -0.20 10.32 3.48
N ALA A 223 -0.04 9.00 3.49
CA ALA A 223 -1.15 8.06 3.48
C ALA A 223 -1.84 8.05 4.87
N ARG A 224 -2.73 9.03 5.11
CA ARG A 224 -3.45 9.19 6.40
C ARG A 224 -4.15 7.89 6.84
N ALA A 225 -4.70 7.13 5.88
CA ALA A 225 -5.30 5.82 6.16
C ALA A 225 -4.31 4.82 6.78
N SER A 226 -3.07 4.80 6.29
CA SER A 226 -2.00 3.97 6.84
C SER A 226 -1.54 4.44 8.22
N TRP A 227 -1.59 5.74 8.50
CA TRP A 227 -1.28 6.28 9.83
C TRP A 227 -2.30 5.78 10.86
N VAL A 228 -3.59 5.86 10.52
CA VAL A 228 -4.68 5.27 11.32
C VAL A 228 -4.48 3.75 11.45
N GLY A 229 -4.10 3.09 10.35
CA GLY A 229 -3.76 1.67 10.33
C GLY A 229 -2.69 1.31 11.37
N VAL A 230 -1.58 2.05 11.45
CA VAL A 230 -0.54 1.84 12.48
C VAL A 230 -1.10 2.09 13.88
N ALA A 231 -1.82 3.20 14.07
CA ALA A 231 -2.37 3.61 15.36
C ALA A 231 -3.35 2.58 15.94
N VAL A 232 -4.04 1.80 15.10
CA VAL A 232 -4.92 0.71 15.52
C VAL A 232 -4.18 -0.63 15.62
N ALA A 233 -3.38 -0.96 14.60
CA ALA A 233 -2.77 -2.28 14.47
C ALA A 233 -1.67 -2.54 15.51
N VAL A 234 -0.83 -1.55 15.83
CA VAL A 234 0.25 -1.72 16.81
C VAL A 234 -0.30 -1.96 18.22
N PRO A 235 -1.25 -1.16 18.75
CA PRO A 235 -1.89 -1.49 20.03
C PRO A 235 -2.64 -2.81 20.01
N GLY A 236 -3.37 -3.12 18.93
CA GLY A 236 -4.07 -4.41 18.78
C GLY A 236 -3.12 -5.60 18.83
N PHE A 237 -1.96 -5.49 18.18
CA PHE A 237 -0.89 -6.49 18.24
C PHE A 237 -0.33 -6.63 19.67
N LEU A 238 -0.02 -5.51 20.34
CA LEU A 238 0.47 -5.51 21.72
C LEU A 238 -0.53 -6.19 22.67
N CYS A 239 -1.82 -5.84 22.59
CA CYS A 239 -2.87 -6.47 23.39
C CYS A 239 -2.96 -7.98 23.17
N SER A 240 -2.81 -8.40 21.92
CA SER A 240 -2.83 -9.83 21.55
C SER A 240 -1.62 -10.57 22.12
N VAL A 241 -0.41 -9.99 22.01
CA VAL A 241 0.83 -10.54 22.57
C VAL A 241 0.76 -10.60 24.10
N MET A 242 0.25 -9.56 24.76
CA MET A 242 0.03 -9.55 26.21
C MET A 242 -0.89 -10.68 26.65
N LYS A 243 -1.99 -10.92 25.91
CA LYS A 243 -2.96 -11.98 26.21
C LYS A 243 -2.38 -13.39 26.00
N ILE A 244 -1.60 -13.59 24.94
CA ILE A 244 -0.99 -14.90 24.61
C ILE A 244 0.09 -15.28 25.62
N TYR A 245 0.98 -14.33 25.96
CA TYR A 245 2.13 -14.60 26.83
C TYR A 245 1.88 -14.28 28.31
N GLY A 246 0.68 -13.82 28.66
CA GLY A 246 0.25 -13.60 30.05
C GLY A 246 1.05 -12.54 30.81
N PHE A 247 1.61 -11.53 30.13
CA PHE A 247 2.35 -10.44 30.79
C PHE A 247 1.59 -9.12 30.75
N SER A 248 1.75 -8.34 31.82
CA SER A 248 1.21 -6.99 31.91
C SER A 248 2.24 -5.96 31.47
N LEU A 249 1.88 -5.11 30.50
CA LEU A 249 2.73 -4.02 30.00
C LEU A 249 3.05 -3.02 31.12
N THR A 250 2.06 -2.64 31.94
CA THR A 250 2.24 -1.68 33.04
C THR A 250 3.15 -2.24 34.13
N ALA A 251 3.02 -3.52 34.48
CA ALA A 251 3.92 -4.18 35.44
C ALA A 251 5.35 -4.26 34.89
N THR A 252 5.50 -4.51 33.59
CA THR A 252 6.81 -4.60 32.92
C THR A 252 7.49 -3.24 32.81
N LEU A 253 6.74 -2.18 32.48
CA LEU A 253 7.26 -0.80 32.47
C LEU A 253 7.63 -0.33 33.88
N ARG A 254 6.82 -0.65 34.90
CA ARG A 254 7.09 -0.25 36.29
C ARG A 254 8.33 -0.93 36.86
N SER A 255 8.52 -2.22 36.58
CA SER A 255 9.70 -2.98 37.02
C SER A 255 11.00 -2.56 36.31
N LYS A 256 10.89 -1.94 35.11
CA LYS A 256 12.03 -1.45 34.33
C LYS A 256 11.99 0.06 34.10
N SER A 257 11.43 0.82 35.04
CA SER A 257 11.14 2.26 34.88
C SER A 257 12.34 3.09 34.44
N ARG A 258 13.53 2.86 35.01
CA ARG A 258 14.77 3.54 34.60
C ARG A 258 15.16 3.25 33.16
N HIS A 259 15.06 1.98 32.74
CA HIS A 259 15.34 1.60 31.36
C HIS A 259 14.29 2.17 30.41
N ALA A 260 13.01 2.10 30.78
CA ALA A 260 11.92 2.67 29.99
C ALA A 260 12.09 4.19 29.78
N LEU A 261 12.54 4.91 30.82
CA LEU A 261 12.84 6.34 30.72
C LEU A 261 14.00 6.61 29.75
N VAL A 262 15.11 5.89 29.89
CA VAL A 262 16.26 6.01 28.97
C VAL A 262 15.84 5.70 27.53
N TYR A 263 15.00 4.68 27.33
CA TYR A 263 14.51 4.29 26.01
C TYR A 263 13.59 5.35 25.42
N GLY A 264 12.66 5.89 26.21
CA GLY A 264 11.79 6.99 25.80
C GLY A 264 12.60 8.21 25.41
N LEU A 265 13.58 8.61 26.23
CA LEU A 265 14.47 9.72 25.92
C LEU A 265 15.31 9.48 24.66
N SER A 266 15.87 8.29 24.48
CA SER A 266 16.66 7.95 23.28
C SER A 266 15.81 8.03 22.00
N VAL A 267 14.57 7.56 22.05
CA VAL A 267 13.62 7.66 20.94
C VAL A 267 13.27 9.13 20.66
N LEU A 268 13.02 9.92 21.69
CA LEU A 268 12.72 11.35 21.54
C LEU A 268 13.90 12.13 20.93
N VAL A 269 15.13 11.86 21.39
CA VAL A 269 16.35 12.44 20.81
C VAL A 269 16.49 12.02 19.35
N PHE A 270 16.30 10.74 19.04
CA PHE A 270 16.39 10.25 17.66
C PHE A 270 15.34 10.89 16.75
N ILE A 271 14.08 11.00 17.19
CA ILE A 271 13.02 11.70 16.47
C ILE A 271 13.38 13.19 16.30
N GLY A 272 13.90 13.84 17.34
CA GLY A 272 14.35 15.23 17.29
C GLY A 272 15.46 15.44 16.26
N VAL A 273 16.45 14.53 16.20
CA VAL A 273 17.51 14.55 15.19
C VAL A 273 16.95 14.35 13.79
N LEU A 274 16.05 13.36 13.59
CA LEU A 274 15.39 13.15 12.29
C LEU A 274 14.57 14.37 11.86
N TRP A 275 13.90 15.04 12.79
CA TRP A 275 13.15 16.27 12.52
C TRP A 275 14.08 17.42 12.13
N VAL A 276 15.21 17.60 12.81
CA VAL A 276 16.19 18.67 12.50
C VAL A 276 16.86 18.46 11.15
N ILE A 277 17.17 17.22 10.79
CA ILE A 277 17.81 16.90 9.50
C ILE A 277 16.79 16.97 8.35
N ALA A 278 15.49 16.87 8.65
CA ALA A 278 14.45 16.84 7.63
C ALA A 278 14.44 18.12 6.77
N PRO A 279 14.16 17.99 5.46
CA PRO A 279 14.18 19.14 4.55
C PRO A 279 13.03 20.11 4.84
N GLN A 280 13.18 21.39 4.46
CA GLN A 280 12.17 22.42 4.71
C GLN A 280 10.78 22.05 4.17
N ARG A 281 10.75 21.37 3.01
CA ARG A 281 9.54 20.80 2.42
C ARG A 281 8.77 19.91 3.40
N PHE A 282 9.47 19.10 4.19
CA PHE A 282 8.88 18.23 5.20
C PHE A 282 8.24 19.04 6.35
N HIS A 283 8.92 20.06 6.85
CA HIS A 283 8.36 20.93 7.89
C HIS A 283 7.06 21.61 7.45
N VAL A 284 7.03 22.10 6.20
CA VAL A 284 5.82 22.68 5.61
C VAL A 284 4.73 21.62 5.50
N MET A 285 5.04 20.42 4.97
CA MET A 285 4.08 19.33 4.80
C MET A 285 3.50 18.82 6.13
N MET A 286 4.31 18.76 7.19
CA MET A 286 3.90 18.35 8.53
C MET A 286 3.39 19.51 9.41
N GLY A 287 3.25 20.70 8.83
CA GLY A 287 2.60 21.82 9.50
C GLY A 287 1.22 21.43 10.03
N PHE A 288 0.89 21.90 11.23
CA PHE A 288 -0.33 21.50 11.95
C PHE A 288 -1.59 21.65 11.09
N SER A 289 -1.73 22.78 10.37
CA SER A 289 -2.86 23.03 9.47
C SER A 289 -2.94 22.00 8.33
N ASN A 290 -1.82 21.62 7.72
CA ASN A 290 -1.77 20.69 6.59
C ASN A 290 -2.12 19.25 6.99
N VAL A 291 -1.81 18.88 8.23
CA VAL A 291 -2.07 17.53 8.75
C VAL A 291 -3.49 17.41 9.31
N THR A 292 -3.97 18.45 10.00
CA THR A 292 -5.27 18.43 10.69
C THR A 292 -6.43 18.93 9.84
N ASN A 293 -6.20 19.59 8.69
CA ASN A 293 -7.29 20.06 7.84
C ASN A 293 -8.16 18.87 7.35
N PRO A 294 -9.45 18.83 7.74
CA PRO A 294 -10.38 17.78 7.36
C PRO A 294 -11.15 18.08 6.06
N GLU A 295 -11.03 19.27 5.49
CA GLU A 295 -11.84 19.78 4.37
C GLU A 295 -11.82 18.82 3.18
N THR A 296 -10.64 18.36 2.75
CA THR A 296 -10.53 17.39 1.65
C THR A 296 -11.21 16.05 1.97
N PHE A 297 -11.17 15.63 3.24
CA PHE A 297 -11.84 14.40 3.66
C PHE A 297 -13.35 14.60 3.65
N ILE A 298 -13.85 15.71 4.22
CA ILE A 298 -15.27 16.06 4.27
C ILE A 298 -15.86 16.16 2.85
N LEU A 299 -15.20 16.90 1.96
CA LEU A 299 -15.64 17.03 0.56
C LEU A 299 -15.66 15.67 -0.16
N ARG A 300 -14.65 14.83 0.09
CA ARG A 300 -14.60 13.47 -0.47
C ARG A 300 -15.69 12.59 0.12
N THR A 301 -15.93 12.58 1.43
CA THR A 301 -17.01 11.78 1.99
C THR A 301 -18.38 12.29 1.53
N GLN A 302 -18.61 13.60 1.45
CA GLN A 302 -19.86 14.14 0.90
C GLN A 302 -20.11 13.69 -0.54
N LYS A 303 -19.11 13.79 -1.41
CA LYS A 303 -19.19 13.32 -2.81
C LYS A 303 -19.42 11.82 -2.89
N TYR A 304 -18.55 11.02 -2.28
CA TYR A 304 -18.57 9.57 -2.47
C TYR A 304 -19.70 8.89 -1.69
N PHE A 305 -20.12 9.41 -0.52
CA PHE A 305 -21.08 8.72 0.34
C PHE A 305 -22.46 8.56 -0.31
N GLN A 306 -22.96 9.59 -0.99
CA GLN A 306 -24.27 9.53 -1.66
C GLN A 306 -24.28 8.50 -2.79
N ALA A 307 -23.30 8.58 -3.69
CA ALA A 307 -23.11 7.61 -4.77
C ALA A 307 -22.88 6.19 -4.22
N SER A 308 -22.04 6.05 -3.19
CA SER A 308 -21.80 4.80 -2.47
C SER A 308 -23.08 4.18 -1.91
N TRP A 309 -23.93 4.99 -1.29
CA TRP A 309 -25.20 4.54 -0.71
C TRP A 309 -26.24 4.20 -1.77
N TRP A 310 -26.27 4.97 -2.86
CA TRP A 310 -27.11 4.67 -4.02
C TRP A 310 -26.72 3.33 -4.65
N LEU A 311 -25.43 3.10 -4.90
CA LEU A 311 -24.93 1.82 -5.41
C LEU A 311 -25.25 0.66 -4.47
N PHE A 312 -25.11 0.87 -3.16
CA PHE A 312 -25.50 -0.13 -2.17
C PHE A 312 -26.99 -0.47 -2.25
N LYS A 313 -27.88 0.52 -2.43
CA LYS A 313 -29.32 0.25 -2.64
C LYS A 313 -29.60 -0.55 -3.92
N GLN A 314 -28.82 -0.32 -4.98
CA GLN A 314 -28.95 -1.06 -6.24
C GLN A 314 -28.46 -2.51 -6.11
N SER A 315 -27.48 -2.78 -5.24
CA SER A 315 -26.96 -4.14 -5.00
C SER A 315 -26.51 -4.32 -3.54
N PRO A 316 -27.46 -4.57 -2.61
CA PRO A 316 -27.21 -4.49 -1.17
C PRO A 316 -26.47 -5.68 -0.56
N LEU A 317 -26.42 -6.81 -1.26
CA LEU A 317 -25.91 -8.07 -0.72
C LEU A 317 -24.54 -8.46 -1.26
N PHE A 318 -24.20 -8.06 -2.48
CA PHE A 318 -23.01 -8.53 -3.19
C PHE A 318 -22.40 -7.38 -3.97
N GLY A 319 -21.09 -7.19 -3.78
CA GLY A 319 -20.36 -6.04 -4.29
C GLY A 319 -20.54 -5.85 -5.79
N MET A 320 -20.48 -4.59 -6.22
CA MET A 320 -20.65 -4.09 -7.60
C MET A 320 -19.54 -4.54 -8.56
N GLY A 321 -19.02 -5.76 -8.41
CA GLY A 321 -17.89 -6.31 -9.14
C GLY A 321 -16.53 -6.01 -8.54
N LEU A 322 -15.57 -6.92 -8.75
CA LEU A 322 -14.16 -6.69 -8.41
C LEU A 322 -13.66 -5.46 -9.17
N TRP A 323 -13.13 -4.47 -8.44
CA TRP A 323 -12.69 -3.16 -8.98
C TRP A 323 -13.78 -2.30 -9.66
N SER A 324 -14.98 -2.83 -9.86
CA SER A 324 -16.06 -2.17 -10.59
C SER A 324 -16.80 -1.14 -9.72
N TYR A 325 -16.83 -1.30 -8.39
CA TYR A 325 -17.40 -0.30 -7.48
C TYR A 325 -16.79 1.10 -7.66
N ARG A 326 -15.45 1.19 -7.78
CA ARG A 326 -14.76 2.48 -7.91
C ARG A 326 -15.17 3.21 -9.18
N ASN A 327 -15.37 2.48 -10.27
CA ASN A 327 -15.78 3.06 -11.56
C ASN A 327 -17.27 3.45 -11.53
N MET A 328 -18.10 2.60 -10.94
CA MET A 328 -19.55 2.83 -10.87
C MET A 328 -19.94 3.98 -9.94
N VAL A 329 -19.09 4.36 -8.97
CA VAL A 329 -19.35 5.54 -8.12
C VAL A 329 -19.45 6.81 -8.98
N TYR A 330 -18.65 6.92 -10.05
CA TYR A 330 -18.71 8.08 -10.93
C TYR A 330 -20.01 8.11 -11.75
N GLU A 331 -20.43 6.97 -12.29
CA GLU A 331 -21.71 6.85 -13.01
C GLU A 331 -22.90 7.11 -12.08
N ALA A 332 -22.87 6.54 -10.87
CA ALA A 332 -23.90 6.77 -9.86
C ALA A 332 -23.99 8.24 -9.47
N GLN A 333 -22.85 8.93 -9.34
CA GLN A 333 -22.84 10.36 -9.08
C GLN A 333 -23.51 11.13 -10.21
N ALA A 334 -23.12 10.87 -11.46
CA ALA A 334 -23.70 11.54 -12.62
C ALA A 334 -25.23 11.31 -12.71
N GLU A 335 -25.70 10.11 -12.39
CA GLU A 335 -27.13 9.79 -12.40
C GLU A 335 -27.89 10.45 -11.23
N ILE A 336 -27.29 10.49 -10.02
CA ILE A 336 -27.85 11.24 -8.89
C ILE A 336 -27.99 12.72 -9.26
N ASP A 337 -26.94 13.31 -9.84
CA ASP A 337 -26.92 14.71 -10.25
C ASP A 337 -27.96 14.99 -11.33
N ARG A 338 -28.12 14.08 -12.30
CA ARG A 338 -29.15 14.16 -13.36
C ARG A 338 -30.56 14.16 -12.79
N VAL A 339 -30.83 13.35 -11.77
CA VAL A 339 -32.17 13.16 -11.20
C VAL A 339 -32.52 14.24 -10.16
N GLN A 340 -31.56 14.64 -9.33
CA GLN A 340 -31.80 15.57 -8.23
C GLN A 340 -31.55 17.03 -8.61
N GLY A 341 -30.66 17.32 -9.57
CA GLY A 341 -30.31 18.69 -10.00
C GLY A 341 -29.59 19.54 -8.93
N ASP A 342 -29.48 19.07 -7.69
CA ASP A 342 -29.09 19.85 -6.52
C ASP A 342 -27.60 19.76 -6.14
N PHE A 343 -26.79 19.00 -6.87
CA PHE A 343 -25.36 18.87 -6.56
C PHE A 343 -24.56 20.11 -7.00
N PHE A 344 -24.77 20.56 -8.24
CA PHE A 344 -24.21 21.81 -8.74
C PHE A 344 -25.11 22.98 -8.35
N LYS A 345 -25.01 23.42 -7.11
CA LYS A 345 -25.69 24.63 -6.65
C LYS A 345 -25.01 25.86 -7.22
N ALA A 346 -25.79 26.90 -7.48
CA ALA A 346 -25.23 28.22 -7.68
C ALA A 346 -24.38 28.58 -6.44
N PRO A 347 -23.18 29.16 -6.64
CA PRO A 347 -22.34 29.56 -5.51
C PRO A 347 -23.09 30.56 -4.64
N SER A 348 -22.95 30.44 -3.33
CA SER A 348 -23.46 31.43 -2.39
C SER A 348 -22.80 32.79 -2.60
N GLU A 349 -23.42 33.85 -2.09
CA GLU A 349 -22.81 35.19 -2.11
C GLU A 349 -21.45 35.20 -1.41
N GLU A 350 -21.31 34.42 -0.33
CA GLU A 350 -20.06 34.29 0.43
C GLU A 350 -18.98 33.56 -0.37
N GLU A 351 -19.31 32.46 -1.05
CA GLU A 351 -18.37 31.76 -1.95
C GLU A 351 -17.98 32.63 -3.14
N THR A 352 -18.93 33.40 -3.68
CA THR A 352 -18.67 34.34 -4.78
C THR A 352 -17.73 35.45 -4.33
N LYS A 353 -17.98 36.03 -3.14
CA LYS A 353 -17.12 37.04 -2.54
C LYS A 353 -15.72 36.49 -2.29
N ARG A 354 -15.60 35.31 -1.69
CA ARG A 354 -14.32 34.64 -1.43
C ARG A 354 -13.56 34.31 -2.71
N LYS A 355 -14.26 33.85 -3.76
CA LYS A 355 -13.67 33.66 -5.09
C LYS A 355 -13.10 34.97 -5.63
N THR A 356 -13.86 36.06 -5.54
CA THR A 356 -13.42 37.39 -6.00
C THR A 356 -12.21 37.87 -5.20
N GLU A 357 -12.21 37.75 -3.87
CA GLU A 357 -11.06 38.10 -3.02
C GLU A 357 -9.81 37.30 -3.42
N ILE A 358 -9.92 35.97 -3.56
CA ILE A 358 -8.80 35.12 -4.01
C ILE A 358 -8.32 35.52 -5.41
N TRP A 359 -9.24 35.87 -6.31
CA TRP A 359 -8.93 36.26 -7.67
C TRP A 359 -8.21 37.62 -7.72
N ASP A 360 -8.66 38.58 -6.92
CA ASP A 360 -8.06 39.90 -6.81
C ASP A 360 -6.67 39.81 -6.17
N ASP A 361 -6.50 39.00 -5.12
CA ASP A 361 -5.20 38.70 -4.52
C ASP A 361 -4.25 38.06 -5.55
N LEU A 362 -4.75 37.12 -6.36
CA LEU A 362 -3.96 36.48 -7.42
C LEU A 362 -3.54 37.49 -8.50
N LEU A 363 -4.43 38.40 -8.90
CA LEU A 363 -4.14 39.45 -9.88
C LEU A 363 -3.18 40.52 -9.33
N ALA A 364 -3.18 40.74 -8.01
CA ALA A 364 -2.27 41.65 -7.33
C ALA A 364 -0.84 41.08 -7.16
N LEU A 365 -0.67 39.76 -7.31
CA LEU A 365 0.66 39.16 -7.32
C LEU A 365 1.49 39.72 -8.50
N PRO A 366 2.81 39.89 -8.32
CA PRO A 366 3.67 40.33 -9.41
C PRO A 366 3.51 39.42 -10.61
N LYS A 367 3.05 39.98 -11.74
CA LYS A 367 2.98 39.24 -13.00
C LYS A 367 4.38 38.72 -13.32
N ARG A 368 4.49 37.43 -13.62
CA ARG A 368 5.74 36.90 -14.17
C ARG A 368 5.95 37.48 -15.56
N GLU A 369 7.21 37.58 -15.97
CA GLU A 369 7.63 38.21 -17.23
C GLU A 369 6.91 37.68 -18.48
N PHE A 370 6.38 36.46 -18.42
CA PHE A 370 5.65 35.81 -19.50
C PHE A 370 4.12 35.89 -19.41
N ALA A 371 3.54 36.52 -18.38
CA ALA A 371 2.10 36.46 -18.08
C ALA A 371 1.19 37.03 -19.20
N ASP A 372 1.67 38.06 -19.91
CA ASP A 372 0.95 38.69 -21.02
C ASP A 372 1.47 38.20 -22.38
N THR A 373 2.27 37.13 -22.41
CA THR A 373 2.77 36.54 -23.65
C THR A 373 1.96 35.32 -24.03
N ASP A 374 1.68 35.19 -25.32
CA ASP A 374 1.14 33.96 -25.89
C ASP A 374 2.23 32.88 -25.85
N ILE A 375 2.32 32.20 -24.71
CA ILE A 375 3.33 31.17 -24.47
C ILE A 375 3.21 30.03 -25.48
N SER A 376 2.03 29.78 -26.04
CA SER A 376 1.81 28.74 -27.04
C SER A 376 2.61 28.97 -28.33
N LYS A 377 2.88 30.23 -28.66
CA LYS A 377 3.72 30.65 -29.80
C LYS A 377 5.22 30.62 -29.51
N LYS A 378 5.61 30.46 -28.25
CA LYS A 378 7.01 30.34 -27.83
C LYS A 378 7.47 28.88 -27.73
N PHE A 379 6.53 27.93 -27.85
CA PHE A 379 6.83 26.51 -27.88
C PHE A 379 6.96 26.05 -29.33
N ASP A 380 8.09 25.41 -29.64
CA ASP A 380 8.20 24.57 -30.82
C ASP A 380 7.55 23.23 -30.47
N TRP A 381 6.29 23.04 -30.90
CA TRP A 381 5.51 21.85 -30.55
C TRP A 381 6.05 20.56 -31.16
N ASP A 382 6.91 20.67 -32.18
CA ASP A 382 7.59 19.55 -32.82
C ASP A 382 8.93 19.21 -32.16
N ASP A 383 9.35 19.99 -31.16
CA ASP A 383 10.59 19.74 -30.43
C ASP A 383 10.54 18.37 -29.73
N PRO A 384 11.56 17.50 -29.91
CA PRO A 384 11.62 16.17 -29.29
C PRO A 384 11.55 16.20 -27.76
N ILE A 385 11.80 17.34 -27.12
CA ILE A 385 11.62 17.55 -25.68
C ILE A 385 10.18 17.25 -25.25
N TRP A 386 9.17 17.48 -26.09
CA TRP A 386 7.77 17.17 -25.78
C TRP A 386 7.52 15.67 -25.71
N ALA A 387 8.16 14.90 -26.59
CA ALA A 387 8.11 13.44 -26.53
C ALA A 387 8.81 12.91 -25.27
N GLU A 388 9.91 13.55 -24.84
CA GLU A 388 10.59 13.21 -23.59
C GLU A 388 9.76 13.58 -22.35
N LEU A 389 9.16 14.78 -22.33
CA LEU A 389 8.27 15.23 -21.26
C LEU A 389 7.02 14.37 -21.20
N ALA A 390 6.40 14.05 -22.33
CA ALA A 390 5.23 13.18 -22.39
C ALA A 390 5.53 11.81 -21.76
N LYS A 391 6.71 11.22 -22.04
CA LYS A 391 7.15 9.97 -21.40
C LYS A 391 7.31 10.11 -19.88
N LYS A 392 7.82 11.25 -19.38
CA LYS A 392 7.91 11.53 -17.93
C LYS A 392 6.52 11.72 -17.30
N CYS A 393 5.63 12.45 -17.96
CA CYS A 393 4.25 12.70 -17.54
C CYS A 393 3.46 11.39 -17.46
N LEU A 394 3.50 10.58 -18.50
CA LEU A 394 2.90 9.23 -18.55
C LEU A 394 3.51 8.30 -17.50
N GLY A 395 4.83 8.36 -17.29
CA GLY A 395 5.53 7.54 -16.31
C GLY A 395 5.19 7.85 -14.85
N CYS A 396 4.83 9.10 -14.52
CA CYS A 396 4.46 9.48 -13.14
C CYS A 396 2.95 9.38 -12.87
N GLY A 397 2.10 9.52 -13.89
CA GLY A 397 0.64 9.49 -13.76
C GLY A 397 0.03 10.53 -12.81
N VAL A 398 0.82 11.52 -12.37
CA VAL A 398 0.37 12.56 -11.41
C VAL A 398 -0.64 13.50 -12.07
N CYS A 399 -0.48 13.81 -13.35
CA CYS A 399 -1.37 14.69 -14.10
C CYS A 399 -2.76 14.09 -14.38
N SER A 400 -2.93 12.77 -14.28
CA SER A 400 -4.26 12.15 -14.19
C SER A 400 -5.07 12.64 -12.97
N TYR A 401 -4.41 13.32 -12.02
CA TYR A 401 -5.03 13.94 -10.84
C TYR A 401 -4.88 15.47 -10.78
N MET A 402 -4.15 16.11 -11.71
CA MET A 402 -3.68 17.49 -11.56
C MET A 402 -4.00 18.44 -12.73
N CYS A 403 -4.65 17.99 -13.81
CA CYS A 403 -5.12 18.95 -14.81
C CYS A 403 -6.20 19.85 -14.19
N PRO A 404 -6.01 21.19 -14.14
CA PRO A 404 -6.96 22.09 -13.48
C PRO A 404 -8.32 22.20 -14.20
N SER A 405 -8.47 21.60 -15.39
CA SER A 405 -9.76 21.44 -16.07
C SER A 405 -10.44 20.08 -15.84
N CYS A 406 -9.79 19.13 -15.16
CA CYS A 406 -10.27 17.77 -15.01
C CYS A 406 -10.28 17.34 -13.54
N SER A 407 -11.28 17.79 -12.79
CA SER A 407 -11.54 17.34 -11.42
C SER A 407 -12.31 16.01 -11.35
N CYS A 408 -12.55 15.34 -12.49
CA CYS A 408 -13.45 14.18 -12.57
C CYS A 408 -12.92 12.92 -13.27
N PHE A 409 -11.79 12.90 -13.99
CA PHE A 409 -11.43 11.71 -14.77
C PHE A 409 -10.01 11.19 -14.47
N ASP A 410 -9.97 9.95 -13.99
CA ASP A 410 -8.89 9.02 -14.31
C ASP A 410 -9.00 8.79 -15.83
N ILE A 411 -8.15 9.43 -16.64
CA ILE A 411 -8.07 9.11 -18.07
C ILE A 411 -7.38 7.76 -18.15
N GLN A 412 -8.18 6.70 -18.22
CA GLN A 412 -7.75 5.35 -18.57
C GLN A 412 -8.07 5.17 -20.05
N ASP A 413 -7.05 4.89 -20.87
CA ASP A 413 -7.25 4.46 -22.24
C ASP A 413 -7.77 3.01 -22.20
N GLU A 414 -9.05 2.82 -22.48
CA GLU A 414 -9.65 1.50 -22.65
C GLU A 414 -9.69 1.20 -24.14
N THR A 415 -8.66 0.53 -24.67
CA THR A 415 -8.77 -0.11 -25.98
C THR A 415 -9.81 -1.22 -25.89
N THR A 416 -11.05 -0.94 -26.27
CA THR A 416 -11.97 -1.97 -26.74
C THR A 416 -11.30 -2.63 -27.94
N GLY A 417 -11.03 -3.93 -27.84
CA GLY A 417 -10.24 -4.68 -28.81
C GLY A 417 -10.91 -4.86 -30.17
N ASP A 418 -11.20 -3.76 -30.85
CA ASP A 418 -11.60 -3.71 -32.25
C ASP A 418 -10.46 -3.02 -33.01
N LEU A 419 -9.51 -3.84 -33.46
CA LEU A 419 -8.60 -3.51 -34.56
C LEU A 419 -9.33 -3.65 -35.90
#